data_AF-A0A7V3NYR1-F1
#
_entry.id   AF-A0A7V3NYR1-F1
#
_cell.length_a   1.000
_cell.length_b   1.000
_cell.length_c   1.000
_cell.angle_alpha   90.00
_cell.angle_beta   90.00
_cell.angle_gamma   90.00
#
_symmetry.space_group_name_H-M   'P 1'
#
loop_
_entity.id
_entity.type
_entity.pdbx_description
1 polymer ?
#
loop_
_entity_poly.entity_id
_entity_poly.type
_entity_poly.pdbx_seq_one_letter_code
_entity_poly.pdbx_strand_id
1 'polypeptide(L)' 'EMKMKCGLGKCGRCNIGPLYVCQDGPVFSLDEIQKFISDEF' A
#
# COMPACT_ATOMS: atom_id res chain seq x y z
N GLU A 1 10.93 -9.79 0.82
CA GLU A 1 11.06 -8.50 0.13
C GLU A 1 9.76 -8.24 -0.65
N MET A 2 9.05 -7.14 -0.37
CA MET A 2 7.83 -6.77 -1.10
C MET A 2 8.22 -6.20 -2.46
N LYS A 3 8.40 -7.08 -3.46
CA LYS A 3 8.70 -6.67 -4.83
C LYS A 3 7.43 -6.55 -5.65
N MET A 4 7.27 -5.39 -6.27
CA MET A 4 6.25 -5.19 -7.28
C MET A 4 6.47 -6.20 -8.43
N LYS A 5 5.38 -6.86 -8.86
CA LYS A 5 5.38 -7.80 -10.00
C LYS A 5 4.46 -7.34 -11.12
N CYS A 6 3.18 -7.11 -10.80
CA CYS A 6 2.16 -6.87 -11.84
C CYS A 6 1.91 -5.40 -12.18
N GLY A 7 2.19 -4.46 -11.26
CA GLY A 7 1.89 -3.04 -11.46
C GLY A 7 0.40 -2.66 -11.56
N LEU A 8 -0.53 -3.59 -11.32
CA LEU A 8 -1.97 -3.43 -11.61
C LEU A 8 -2.89 -3.80 -10.43
N GLY A 9 -2.36 -3.95 -9.22
CA GLY A 9 -3.13 -4.38 -8.03
C GLY A 9 -3.52 -5.86 -8.00
N LYS A 10 -3.40 -6.58 -9.12
CA LYS A 10 -3.90 -7.98 -9.24
C LYS A 10 -3.14 -9.02 -8.42
N CYS A 11 -1.85 -8.79 -8.11
CA CYS A 11 -1.00 -9.82 -7.50
C CYS A 11 -0.80 -9.70 -5.99
N GLY A 12 -1.27 -8.63 -5.35
CA GLY A 12 -1.09 -8.43 -3.91
C GLY A 12 0.32 -8.08 -3.43
N ARG A 13 1.39 -8.30 -4.23
CA ARG A 13 2.78 -8.29 -3.70
C ARG A 13 3.33 -6.93 -3.21
N CYS A 14 2.68 -5.84 -3.57
CA CYS A 14 3.07 -4.50 -3.17
C CYS A 14 2.00 -3.84 -2.29
N ASN A 15 1.29 -4.65 -1.50
CA ASN A 15 0.27 -4.16 -0.59
C ASN A 15 0.89 -3.61 0.71
N ILE A 16 0.28 -2.56 1.25
CA ILE A 16 0.58 -1.98 2.56
C ILE A 16 -0.78 -1.83 3.26
N GLY A 17 -1.14 -2.80 4.10
CA GLY A 17 -2.50 -2.93 4.61
C GLY A 17 -3.51 -3.03 3.45
N PRO A 18 -4.52 -2.14 3.36
CA PRO A 18 -5.49 -2.11 2.27
C PRO A 18 -4.97 -1.42 0.98
N LEU A 19 -3.84 -0.71 1.05
CA LEU A 19 -3.29 0.04 -0.08
C LEU A 19 -2.39 -0.82 -0.96
N TYR A 20 -2.25 -0.42 -2.22
CA TYR A 20 -1.35 -0.97 -3.20
C TYR A 20 -0.41 0.10 -3.73
N VAL A 21 0.90 -0.07 -3.50
CA VAL A 21 1.95 0.85 -4.01
C VAL A 21 1.87 1.07 -5.53
N CYS A 22 1.45 0.06 -6.31
CA CYS A 22 1.29 0.21 -7.76
C CYS A 22 0.07 1.03 -8.21
N GLN A 23 -0.92 1.23 -7.34
CA GLN A 23 -2.15 1.95 -7.67
C GLN A 23 -2.23 3.27 -6.92
N ASP A 24 -2.01 3.24 -5.60
CA ASP A 24 -2.08 4.40 -4.71
C ASP A 24 -0.79 5.23 -4.72
N GLY A 25 0.29 4.65 -5.25
CA GLY A 25 1.56 5.32 -5.48
C GLY A 25 2.67 4.86 -4.55
N PRO A 26 3.94 5.11 -4.91
CA PRO A 26 5.08 4.72 -4.10
C PRO A 26 5.43 5.69 -2.97
N VAL A 27 4.75 6.84 -2.90
CA VAL A 27 5.03 7.91 -1.93
C VAL A 27 3.75 8.17 -1.15
N PHE A 28 3.84 8.03 0.16
CA PHE A 28 2.74 8.32 1.09
C PHE A 28 3.20 9.32 2.13
N SER A 29 2.31 10.22 2.53
CA SER A 29 2.50 11.08 3.69
C SER A 29 2.34 10.29 4.98
N LEU A 30 2.93 10.80 6.07
CA LEU A 30 2.76 10.20 7.39
C LEU A 30 1.30 10.20 7.82
N ASP A 31 0.55 11.26 7.52
CA ASP A 31 -0.88 11.37 7.85
C ASP A 31 -1.72 10.30 7.14
N GLU A 32 -1.41 10.00 5.88
CA GLU A 32 -2.05 8.91 5.14
C GLU A 32 -1.79 7.58 5.82
N ILE A 33 -0.51 7.23 6.06
CA ILE A 33 -0.12 6.00 6.73
C ILE A 33 -0.79 5.88 8.11
N GLN A 34 -0.83 6.97 8.87
CA GLN A 34 -1.37 6.97 10.23
C GLN A 34 -2.87 6.71 10.26
N LYS A 35 -3.64 7.23 9.29
CA LYS A 35 -5.06 6.91 9.13
C LYS A 35 -5.28 5.42 8.88
N PHE A 36 -4.48 4.81 7.99
CA PHE A 36 -4.62 3.38 7.68
C PHE A 36 -4.23 2.47 8.83
N ILE A 37 -3.27 2.87 9.67
CA ILE A 37 -2.86 2.10 10.86
C ILE A 37 -3.86 2.28 12.01
N SER A 38 -4.45 3.47 12.18
CA SER A 38 -5.36 3.76 13.29
C SER A 38 -6.74 3.09 13.16
N ASP A 39 -7.18 2.79 11.94
CA ASP A 39 -8.49 2.16 11.69
C ASP A 39 -8.48 0.62 11.90
N GLU A 40 -7.35 0.00 12.26
CA GLU A 40 -7.22 -1.45 12.52
C GLU A 40 -6.88 -1.84 13.97
N PHE A 41 -7.05 -0.95 14.95
CA PHE A 41 -6.90 -1.27 16.38
C PHE A 41 -8.10 -0.85 17.24
#